data_AF-A0A7V1WCM4-F1
#
_entry.id   AF-A0A7V1WCM4-F1
#
_cell.length_a   1.000
_cell.length_b   1.000
_cell.length_c   1.000
_cell.angle_alpha   90.00
_cell.angle_beta   90.00
_cell.angle_gamma   90.00
#
_symmetry.space_group_name_H-M   'P 1'
#
loop_
_entity.id
_entity.type
_entity.pdbx_description
1 polymer ?
#
loop_
_entity_poly.entity_id
_entity_poly.type
_entity_poly.pdbx_seq_one_letter_code
_entity_poly.pdbx_strand_id
1 'polypeptide(L)' 'LGDVVVQLDVEGRRVTGRGVATDVVEASARAYLAAINRALQVQGGSGRQVTP' A
#
# COMPACT_ATOMS: atom_id res chain seq x y z
N LEU A 1 20.28 -2.05 1.68
CA LEU A 1 18.90 -1.89 2.18
C LEU A 1 18.05 -1.56 0.98
N GLY A 2 17.08 -2.41 0.63
CA GLY A 2 16.05 -2.11 -0.35
C GLY A 2 14.95 -1.28 0.31
N ASP A 3 14.78 -0.04 -0.14
CA ASP A 3 13.65 0.82 0.22
C ASP A 3 12.87 1.08 -1.06
N VAL A 4 11.65 0.57 -1.13
CA VAL A 4 10.85 0.55 -2.35
C VAL A 4 9.50 1.18 -2.10
N VAL A 5 9.09 2.02 -3.05
CA VAL A 5 7.76 2.62 -3.11
C VAL A 5 7.05 2.11 -4.35
N VAL A 6 5.82 1.62 -4.18
CA VAL A 6 4.95 1.14 -5.26
C VAL A 6 3.72 2.03 -5.33
N GLN A 7 3.40 2.51 -6.52
CA GLN A 7 2.14 3.19 -6.82
C GLN A 7 1.26 2.25 -7.64
N LEU A 8 0.05 1.99 -7.17
CA LEU A 8 -0.96 1.19 -7.86
C LEU A 8 -2.11 2.09 -8.29
N ASP A 9 -2.64 1.83 -9.48
CA ASP A 9 -3.96 2.28 -9.89
C ASP A 9 -4.93 1.12 -9.68
N VAL A 10 -5.89 1.30 -8.76
CA VAL A 10 -6.88 0.29 -8.42
C VAL A 10 -8.24 0.94 -8.59
N GLU A 11 -9.01 0.49 -9.58
CA GLU A 11 -10.35 1.00 -9.87
C GLU A 11 -10.38 2.54 -10.06
N GLY A 12 -9.36 3.09 -10.73
CA GLY A 12 -9.24 4.53 -10.97
C GLY A 12 -8.78 5.34 -9.75
N ARG A 13 -8.39 4.67 -8.65
CA ARG A 13 -7.81 5.31 -7.46
C ARG A 13 -6.33 5.00 -7.38
N ARG A 14 -5.53 6.04 -7.19
CA ARG A 14 -4.08 5.89 -6.94
C ARG A 14 -3.83 5.63 -5.46
N VAL A 15 -3.08 4.58 -5.19
CA VAL A 15 -2.67 4.16 -3.85
C VAL A 15 -1.19 3.87 -3.84
N THR A 16 -0.54 4.23 -2.73
CA THR A 16 0.91 4.08 -2.58
C THR A 16 1.21 3.20 -1.38
N GLY A 17 2.13 2.26 -1.57
CA GLY A 17 2.70 1.40 -0.53
C GLY A 17 4.22 1.52 -0.49
N ARG A 18 4.80 1.28 0.69
CA ARG A 18 6.24 1.30 0.91
C ARG A 18 6.67 0.02 1.61
N GLY A 19 7.83 -0.50 1.23
CA GLY A 19 8.42 -1.69 1.81
C GLY A 19 9.93 -1.51 1.96
N VAL A 20 10.45 -1.96 3.10
CA VAL A 20 11.88 -1.90 3.41
C VAL A 20 12.36 -3.31 3.78
N ALA A 21 13.45 -3.76 3.18
CA ALA A 21 14.09 -5.05 3.46
C ALA A 21 15.59 -4.99 3.14
N THR A 22 16.32 -6.08 3.40
CA THR A 22 17.75 -6.17 3.04
C THR A 22 17.94 -6.26 1.52
N ASP A 23 16.98 -6.86 0.83
CA ASP A 23 16.95 -7.05 -0.63
C ASP A 23 15.77 -6.31 -1.30
N VAL A 24 15.95 -5.92 -2.57
CA VAL A 24 14.95 -5.16 -3.34
C VAL A 24 13.72 -6.01 -3.68
N VAL A 25 13.86 -7.31 -3.94
CA VAL A 25 12.74 -8.20 -4.28
C VAL A 25 11.78 -8.29 -3.10
N GLU A 26 12.31 -8.53 -1.90
CA GLU A 26 11.50 -8.57 -0.69
C GLU A 26 10.88 -7.21 -0.37
N ALA A 27 11.64 -6.12 -0.48
CA ALA A 27 11.13 -4.76 -0.28
C ALA A 27 9.98 -4.43 -1.24
N SER A 28 10.09 -4.86 -2.50
CA SER A 28 9.07 -4.68 -3.54
C SER A 28 7.79 -5.45 -3.22
N ALA A 29 7.91 -6.71 -2.81
CA ALA A 29 6.77 -7.52 -2.39
C ALA A 29 6.02 -6.88 -1.20
N ARG A 30 6.77 -6.41 -0.19
CA ARG A 30 6.21 -5.68 0.97
C ARG A 30 5.52 -4.39 0.56
N ALA A 31 6.13 -3.59 -0.33
CA ALA A 31 5.56 -2.34 -0.82
C ALA A 31 4.25 -2.57 -1.60
N TYR A 32 4.21 -3.61 -2.43
CA TYR A 32 3.02 -4.00 -3.18
C TYR A 32 1.88 -4.43 -2.24
N LEU A 33 2.15 -5.32 -1.28
CA LEU A 33 1.17 -5.76 -0.29
C LEU A 33 0.64 -4.59 0.55
N ALA A 34 1.50 -3.66 0.94
CA ALA A 34 1.09 -2.44 1.64
C ALA A 34 0.13 -1.58 0.80
N ALA A 35 0.40 -1.43 -0.50
CA ALA A 35 -0.47 -0.68 -1.42
C ALA A 35 -1.84 -1.36 -1.60
N ILE A 36 -1.86 -2.69 -1.77
CA ILE A 36 -3.11 -3.47 -1.88
C ILE A 36 -3.94 -3.39 -0.61
N ASN A 37 -3.33 -3.59 0.57
CA ASN A 37 -4.03 -3.47 1.84
C ASN A 37 -4.67 -2.09 2.01
N ARG A 38 -3.98 -1.04 1.57
CA ARG A 38 -4.52 0.32 1.57
C ARG A 38 -5.66 0.48 0.56
N ALA A 39 -5.54 -0.09 -0.63
CA ALA A 39 -6.60 -0.08 -1.65
C ALA A 39 -7.90 -0.69 -1.10
N LEU A 40 -7.81 -1.86 -0.49
CA LEU A 40 -8.95 -2.58 0.08
C LEU A 40 -9.56 -1.83 1.28
N GLN A 41 -8.73 -1.21 2.12
CA GLN A 41 -9.22 -0.34 3.21
C GLN A 41 -9.98 0.88 2.69
N VAL A 42 -9.51 1.50 1.59
CA VAL A 42 -10.17 2.67 0.98
C VAL A 42 -11.48 2.25 0.28
N GLN A 43 -11.57 1.03 -0.26
CA GLN A 43 -12.81 0.48 -0.81
C GLN A 43 -13.83 0.13 0.30
N GLY A 44 -13.39 -0.49 1.39
CA GLY A 44 -14.24 -0.81 2.56
C GLY A 44 -14.48 0.36 3.53
N GLY A 45 -13.85 1.51 3.29
CA GLY A 45 -13.69 2.62 4.24
C GLY A 45 -14.69 3.76 4.16
N SER A 46 -15.74 3.69 3.33
CA SER A 46 -16.83 4.69 3.34
C SER A 46 -17.66 4.72 4.65
N GLY A 47 -17.27 4.01 5.71
CA GLY A 47 -18.08 3.83 6.92
C GLY A 47 -17.40 3.95 8.28
N ARG A 48 -16.14 4.41 8.39
CA ARG A 48 -15.55 4.56 9.74
C ARG A 48 -14.66 5.79 9.88
N GLN A 49 -15.31 6.95 10.00
CA GLN A 49 -14.79 7.98 10.89
C GLN A 49 -14.85 7.43 12.31
N VAL A 50 -13.69 7.19 12.91
CA VAL A 50 -13.53 7.25 14.36
C VAL A 50 -12.62 8.43 14.64
N THR A 51 -13.26 9.49 15.11
CA THR A 51 -12.69 10.70 15.69
C THR A 51 -13.28 10.79 17.10
N PRO A 52 -12.64 11.45 18.08
CA PRO A 52 -11.22 11.58 18.41
C PRO A 52 -10.78 10.61 19.53
#